data_AF-A0A930SVH3-F1
#
_entry.id   AF-A0A930SVH3-F1
#
_cell.length_a   1.000
_cell.length_b   1.000
_cell.length_c   1.000
_cell.angle_alpha   90.00
_cell.angle_beta   90.00
_cell.angle_gamma   90.00
#
_symmetry.space_group_name_H-M   'P 1'
#
loop_
_entity.id
_entity.type
_entity.pdbx_description
1 polymer ?
#
loop_
_entity_poly.entity_id
_entity_poly.type
_entity_poly.pdbx_seq_one_letter_code
_entity_poly.pdbx_strand_id
1 'polypeptide(L)'
;MSAPSPSRKPFELTDESPLGYFSKLTEFIYDPHYARYLRRIAMRYDRETLPAELELIPFFVDALIFETYIDGQTPLDRFFQTYQQQMTPEQRQVYRDFKNYRFGCYQVMAHEGHDIAMLRDLVDDDTLQLCDSDARRFLFQGFYVVARLLPFEGRYVPTGACAVINVKTDQQALAMARLLRQPPLIIDSRSDNSGSSL
;
A
#
# COMPACT_ATOMS: atom_id res chain seq x y z
N MET A 1 24.88 -19.34 25.37
CA MET A 1 24.61 -20.08 24.13
C MET A 1 23.37 -19.46 23.51
N SER A 2 23.53 -18.69 22.45
CA SER A 2 22.41 -18.01 21.79
C SER A 2 21.62 -19.03 20.99
N ALA A 3 20.29 -19.05 21.16
CA ALA A 3 19.40 -19.87 20.36
C ALA A 3 19.64 -19.58 18.86
N PRO A 4 19.60 -20.59 17.98
CA PRO A 4 19.73 -20.37 16.55
C PRO A 4 18.61 -19.42 16.11
N SER A 5 18.99 -18.30 15.49
CA SER A 5 18.06 -17.43 14.78
C SER A 5 17.23 -18.31 13.83
N PRO A 6 15.89 -18.15 13.75
CA PRO A 6 15.12 -18.81 12.70
C PRO A 6 15.80 -18.49 11.36
N SER A 7 16.11 -19.52 10.58
CA SER A 7 16.83 -19.38 9.32
C SER A 7 16.00 -18.47 8.41
N ARG A 8 16.43 -17.21 8.29
CA ARG A 8 15.78 -16.23 7.42
C ARG A 8 15.78 -16.80 6.01
N LYS A 9 14.60 -16.93 5.40
CA LYS A 9 14.49 -17.36 4.00
C LYS A 9 15.32 -16.41 3.13
N PRO A 10 16.09 -16.92 2.16
CA PRO A 10 16.83 -16.07 1.23
C PRO A 10 15.87 -15.15 0.47
N PHE A 11 16.35 -13.97 0.09
CA PHE A 11 15.63 -13.08 -0.81
C PHE A 11 15.77 -13.62 -2.24
N GLU A 12 14.66 -14.09 -2.79
CA GLU A 12 14.58 -14.57 -4.18
C GLU A 12 13.41 -13.87 -4.87
N LEU A 13 13.70 -13.09 -5.91
CA LEU A 13 12.73 -12.43 -6.76
C LEU A 13 12.70 -13.16 -8.10
N THR A 14 11.62 -13.90 -8.36
CA THR A 14 11.45 -14.70 -9.58
C THR A 14 10.93 -13.89 -10.77
N ASP A 15 10.35 -12.73 -10.49
CA ASP A 15 9.76 -11.80 -11.46
C ASP A 15 10.07 -10.37 -11.02
N GLU A 16 10.77 -9.60 -11.87
CA GLU A 16 11.10 -8.19 -11.62
C GLU A 16 9.99 -7.24 -12.11
N SER A 17 8.75 -7.71 -12.21
CA SER A 17 7.58 -6.87 -12.39
C SER A 17 7.20 -6.13 -11.09
N PRO A 18 6.41 -5.05 -11.18
CA PRO A 18 5.93 -4.36 -9.98
C PRO A 18 5.16 -5.27 -9.02
N LEU A 19 4.39 -6.22 -9.57
CA LEU A 19 3.69 -7.24 -8.79
C LEU A 19 4.68 -8.16 -8.05
N GLY A 20 5.77 -8.57 -8.69
CA GLY A 20 6.82 -9.37 -8.06
C GLY A 20 7.47 -8.66 -6.88
N TYR A 21 7.84 -7.38 -7.05
CA TYR A 21 8.38 -6.54 -5.97
C TYR A 21 7.38 -6.37 -4.82
N PHE A 22 6.12 -6.05 -5.13
CA PHE A 22 5.10 -5.88 -4.09
C PHE A 22 4.79 -7.20 -3.37
N SER A 23 4.78 -8.32 -4.08
CA SER A 23 4.53 -9.66 -3.50
C SER A 23 5.58 -10.05 -2.46
N LYS A 24 6.85 -9.67 -2.63
CA LYS A 24 7.88 -9.91 -1.61
C LYS A 24 7.63 -9.12 -0.32
N LEU A 25 7.09 -7.90 -0.44
CA LEU A 25 6.70 -7.11 0.73
C LEU A 25 5.48 -7.70 1.44
N THR A 26 4.48 -8.16 0.68
CA THR A 26 3.30 -8.80 1.26
C THR A 26 3.65 -10.13 1.94
N GLU A 27 4.52 -10.95 1.33
CA GLU A 27 5.07 -12.16 1.94
C GLU A 27 5.77 -11.86 3.27
N PHE A 28 6.55 -10.78 3.34
CA PHE A 28 7.27 -10.38 4.55
C PHE A 28 6.33 -9.99 5.71
N ILE A 29 5.21 -9.33 5.41
CA ILE A 29 4.23 -8.95 6.44
C ILE A 29 3.29 -10.08 6.86
N TYR A 30 3.36 -11.26 6.22
CA TYR A 30 2.63 -12.44 6.68
C TYR A 30 3.30 -13.15 7.88
N ASP A 31 4.44 -12.64 8.36
CA ASP A 31 4.97 -13.08 9.65
C ASP A 31 3.92 -12.85 10.77
N PRO A 32 3.69 -13.83 11.68
CA PRO A 32 2.73 -13.70 12.77
C PRO A 32 2.88 -12.43 13.62
N HIS A 33 4.09 -11.88 13.72
CA HIS A 33 4.36 -10.60 14.40
C HIS A 33 3.51 -9.46 13.86
N TYR A 34 3.24 -9.42 12.55
CA TYR A 34 2.51 -8.33 11.91
C TYR A 34 0.99 -8.50 11.94
N ALA A 35 0.49 -9.74 12.07
CA ALA A 35 -0.95 -10.04 12.06
C ALA A 35 -1.74 -9.28 13.14
N ARG A 36 -1.13 -9.01 14.30
CA ARG A 36 -1.77 -8.22 15.39
C ARG A 36 -2.00 -6.76 15.00
N TYR A 37 -1.16 -6.19 14.14
CA TYR A 37 -1.29 -4.80 13.70
C TYR A 37 -2.37 -4.64 12.64
N LEU A 38 -2.57 -5.63 11.76
CA LEU A 38 -3.68 -5.63 10.81
C LEU A 38 -5.04 -5.48 11.51
N ARG A 39 -5.24 -6.16 12.65
CA ARG A 39 -6.46 -6.01 13.47
C ARG A 39 -6.63 -4.58 13.99
N ARG A 40 -5.55 -4.00 14.50
CA ARG A 40 -5.56 -2.61 15.00
C ARG A 40 -5.84 -1.60 13.90
N ILE A 41 -5.33 -1.83 12.69
CA ILE A 41 -5.62 -1.02 11.52
C ILE A 41 -7.10 -1.17 11.14
N ALA A 42 -7.61 -2.40 11.05
CA ALA A 42 -9.00 -2.67 10.69
C ALA A 42 -10.00 -1.96 11.63
N MET A 43 -9.72 -1.92 12.94
CA MET A 43 -10.57 -1.23 13.92
C MET A 43 -10.70 0.29 13.72
N ARG A 44 -9.87 0.89 12.85
CA ARG A 44 -9.91 2.33 12.56
C ARG A 44 -10.84 2.68 11.40
N TYR A 45 -11.27 1.68 10.64
CA TYR A 45 -12.20 1.85 9.55
C TYR A 45 -13.61 1.61 10.08
N ASP A 46 -14.48 2.61 9.90
CA ASP A 46 -15.89 2.47 10.18
C ASP A 46 -16.58 1.79 8.98
N ARG A 47 -16.86 0.49 9.14
CA ARG A 47 -17.42 -0.34 8.08
C ARG A 47 -18.81 0.13 7.63
N GLU A 48 -19.58 0.76 8.50
CA GLU A 48 -20.95 1.22 8.23
C GLU A 48 -20.97 2.44 7.30
N THR A 49 -19.89 3.22 7.29
CA THR A 49 -19.73 4.41 6.45
C THR A 49 -19.17 4.10 5.06
N LEU A 50 -18.68 2.88 4.84
CA LEU A 50 -18.00 2.45 3.61
C LEU A 50 -18.92 1.56 2.75
N PRO A 51 -18.81 1.58 1.41
CA PRO A 51 -19.60 0.73 0.52
C PRO A 51 -19.49 -0.75 0.88
N ALA A 52 -20.59 -1.50 0.79
CA ALA A 52 -20.64 -2.92 1.19
C ALA A 52 -19.77 -3.82 0.30
N GLU A 53 -19.63 -3.43 -0.95
CA GLU A 53 -18.85 -4.09 -2.00
C GLU A 53 -17.34 -3.79 -1.93
N LEU A 54 -16.93 -2.82 -1.10
CA LEU A 54 -15.54 -2.40 -1.02
C LEU A 54 -14.71 -3.42 -0.22
N GLU A 55 -13.70 -3.99 -0.87
CA GLU A 55 -12.71 -4.85 -0.21
C GLU A 55 -11.67 -4.00 0.55
N LEU A 56 -11.65 -4.12 1.88
CA LEU A 56 -10.77 -3.29 2.73
C LEU A 56 -9.44 -3.94 3.08
N ILE A 57 -9.30 -5.25 2.91
CA ILE A 57 -8.07 -5.98 3.25
C ILE A 57 -6.84 -5.38 2.53
N PRO A 58 -6.90 -5.05 1.23
CA PRO A 58 -5.75 -4.44 0.57
C PRO A 58 -5.35 -3.09 1.17
N PHE A 59 -6.32 -2.26 1.58
CA PHE A 59 -6.05 -1.00 2.28
C PHE A 59 -5.38 -1.21 3.63
N PHE A 60 -5.72 -2.29 4.35
CA PHE A 60 -5.08 -2.61 5.63
C PHE A 60 -3.63 -3.05 5.45
N VAL A 61 -3.38 -3.90 4.45
CA VAL A 61 -2.04 -4.37 4.08
C VAL A 61 -1.15 -3.19 3.69
N ASP A 62 -1.68 -2.31 2.84
CA ASP A 62 -1.00 -1.11 2.43
C ASP A 62 -0.69 -0.19 3.62
N ALA A 63 -1.69 0.14 4.43
CA ALA A 63 -1.52 0.97 5.63
C ALA A 63 -0.49 0.35 6.60
N LEU A 64 -0.43 -0.98 6.70
CA LEU A 64 0.59 -1.66 7.46
C LEU A 64 1.98 -1.41 6.88
N ILE A 65 2.20 -1.67 5.59
CA ILE A 65 3.53 -1.60 4.95
C ILE A 65 4.11 -0.18 4.99
N PHE A 66 3.28 0.81 4.68
CA PHE A 66 3.73 2.17 4.35
C PHE A 66 3.44 3.22 5.42
N GLU A 67 2.44 3.01 6.30
CA GLU A 67 1.92 4.04 7.20
C GLU A 67 1.88 3.60 8.67
N THR A 68 2.32 2.38 8.98
CA THR A 68 2.36 1.88 10.36
C THR A 68 3.79 1.87 10.87
N TYR A 69 4.06 2.69 11.87
CA TYR A 69 5.35 2.77 12.54
C TYR A 69 5.34 1.86 13.76
N ILE A 70 6.25 0.89 13.78
CA ILE A 70 6.48 -0.02 14.90
C ILE A 70 7.89 0.23 15.38
N ASP A 71 8.03 0.77 16.59
CA ASP A 71 9.31 1.18 17.16
C ASP A 71 10.06 2.16 16.23
N GLY A 72 9.34 3.12 15.67
CA GLY A 72 9.88 4.15 14.77
C GLY A 72 10.19 3.70 13.34
N GLN A 73 9.86 2.47 12.95
CA GLN A 73 10.12 1.94 11.59
C GLN A 73 8.85 1.36 10.96
N THR A 74 8.66 1.53 9.66
CA THR A 74 7.61 0.81 8.94
C THR A 74 8.06 -0.60 8.57
N PRO A 75 7.13 -1.53 8.28
CA PRO A 75 7.50 -2.84 7.75
C PRO A 75 8.36 -2.78 6.48
N LEU A 76 8.16 -1.78 5.61
CA LEU A 76 9.06 -1.54 4.46
C LEU A 76 10.50 -1.23 4.91
N ASP A 77 10.70 -0.45 5.99
CA ASP A 77 12.04 -0.17 6.52
C ASP A 77 12.70 -1.46 7.04
N ARG A 78 11.94 -2.24 7.80
CA ARG A 78 12.41 -3.52 8.37
C ARG A 78 12.73 -4.52 7.27
N PHE A 79 11.91 -4.58 6.22
CA PHE A 79 12.14 -5.41 5.04
C PHE A 79 13.47 -5.03 4.37
N PHE A 80 13.65 -3.73 4.09
CA PHE A 80 14.87 -3.24 3.45
C PHE A 80 16.11 -3.54 4.30
N GLN A 81 16.07 -3.29 5.61
CA GLN A 81 17.16 -3.63 6.52
C GLN A 81 17.49 -5.12 6.54
N THR A 82 16.47 -5.97 6.44
CA THR A 82 16.62 -7.43 6.48
C THR A 82 17.27 -8.00 5.22
N TYR A 83 16.91 -7.46 4.04
CA TYR A 83 17.28 -8.07 2.76
C TYR A 83 18.23 -7.26 1.88
N GLN A 84 18.55 -6.00 2.21
CA GLN A 84 19.39 -5.12 1.38
C GLN A 84 20.75 -5.71 0.97
N GLN A 85 21.33 -6.62 1.76
CA GLN A 85 22.62 -7.25 1.43
C GLN A 85 22.51 -8.34 0.35
N GLN A 86 21.29 -8.85 0.12
CA GLN A 86 20.99 -9.90 -0.86
C GLN A 86 20.42 -9.33 -2.17
N MET A 87 20.05 -8.04 -2.18
CA MET A 87 19.44 -7.36 -3.31
C MET A 87 20.49 -6.74 -4.24
N THR A 88 20.20 -6.71 -5.53
CA THR A 88 20.97 -5.92 -6.50
C THR A 88 20.86 -4.41 -6.20
N PRO A 89 21.76 -3.56 -6.73
CA PRO A 89 21.59 -2.11 -6.67
C PRO A 89 20.22 -1.62 -7.18
N GLU A 90 19.73 -2.20 -8.27
CA GLU A 90 18.48 -1.84 -8.94
C GLU A 90 17.28 -2.20 -8.08
N GLN A 91 17.23 -3.43 -7.54
CA GLN A 91 16.17 -3.87 -6.64
C GLN A 91 16.11 -2.99 -5.38
N ARG A 92 17.27 -2.60 -4.84
CA ARG A 92 17.33 -1.67 -3.70
C ARG A 92 16.75 -0.31 -4.04
N GLN A 93 16.99 0.18 -5.25
CA GLN A 93 16.45 1.45 -5.70
C GLN A 93 14.92 1.41 -5.78
N VAL A 94 14.34 0.35 -6.35
CA VAL A 94 12.89 0.15 -6.41
C VAL A 94 12.25 0.23 -5.01
N TYR A 95 12.75 -0.53 -4.03
CA TYR A 95 12.18 -0.51 -2.68
C TYR A 95 12.37 0.82 -1.94
N ARG A 96 13.44 1.56 -2.24
CA ARG A 96 13.61 2.93 -1.70
C ARG A 96 12.58 3.87 -2.32
N ASP A 97 12.37 3.78 -3.63
CA ASP A 97 11.42 4.62 -4.34
C ASP A 97 9.98 4.37 -3.90
N PHE A 98 9.66 3.15 -3.45
CA PHE A 98 8.36 2.85 -2.85
C PHE A 98 8.01 3.72 -1.62
N LYS A 99 8.98 4.38 -0.97
CA LYS A 99 8.70 5.39 0.07
C LYS A 99 8.06 6.66 -0.47
N ASN A 100 8.22 6.94 -1.77
CA ASN A 100 7.63 8.07 -2.48
C ASN A 100 6.27 7.70 -3.11
N TYR A 101 5.56 6.75 -2.53
CA TYR A 101 4.22 6.36 -2.97
C TYR A 101 3.25 7.54 -2.93
N ARG A 102 2.22 7.51 -3.78
CA ARG A 102 1.10 8.45 -3.73
C ARG A 102 -0.17 7.73 -3.31
N PHE A 103 -0.76 8.11 -2.18
CA PHE A 103 -2.11 7.68 -1.82
C PHE A 103 -3.08 8.83 -2.05
N GLY A 104 -4.04 8.64 -2.96
CA GLY A 104 -4.87 9.73 -3.46
C GLY A 104 -6.21 9.27 -4.03
N CYS A 105 -6.99 10.26 -4.45
CA CYS A 105 -8.24 10.09 -5.16
C CYS A 105 -8.07 10.64 -6.57
N TYR A 106 -8.30 9.80 -7.56
CA TYR A 106 -8.01 10.09 -8.94
C TYR A 106 -9.25 9.94 -9.81
N GLN A 107 -9.40 10.77 -10.83
CA GLN A 107 -10.37 10.55 -11.90
C GLN A 107 -9.70 9.86 -13.08
N VAL A 108 -10.33 8.83 -13.63
CA VAL A 108 -9.87 8.18 -14.86
C VAL A 108 -10.26 9.05 -16.05
N MET A 109 -9.29 9.72 -16.64
CA MET A 109 -9.49 10.70 -17.70
C MET A 109 -9.61 10.06 -19.08
N ALA A 110 -8.72 9.11 -19.37
CA ALA A 110 -8.62 8.44 -20.66
C ALA A 110 -7.80 7.15 -20.53
N HIS A 111 -7.82 6.34 -21.59
CA HIS A 111 -6.87 5.26 -21.77
C HIS A 111 -6.00 5.51 -22.99
N GLU A 112 -4.69 5.30 -22.85
CA GLU A 112 -3.73 5.43 -23.92
C GLU A 112 -3.14 4.06 -24.26
N GLY A 113 -3.28 3.64 -25.51
CA GLY A 113 -2.81 2.33 -25.96
C GLY A 113 -3.46 1.15 -25.22
N HIS A 114 -2.65 0.13 -24.91
CA HIS A 114 -3.11 -1.15 -24.32
C HIS A 114 -2.94 -1.24 -22.79
N ASP A 115 -2.08 -0.43 -22.18
CA ASP A 115 -1.71 -0.64 -20.76
C ASP A 115 -1.69 0.64 -19.90
N ILE A 116 -2.08 1.80 -20.45
CA ILE A 116 -1.99 3.09 -19.75
C ILE A 116 -3.38 3.65 -19.46
N ALA A 117 -3.62 4.03 -18.21
CA ALA A 117 -4.72 4.87 -17.79
C ALA A 117 -4.21 6.24 -17.36
N MET A 118 -4.80 7.29 -17.91
CA MET A 118 -4.52 8.67 -17.53
C MET A 118 -5.37 9.02 -16.33
N LEU A 119 -4.72 9.41 -15.23
CA LEU A 119 -5.36 9.76 -13.99
C LEU A 119 -5.17 11.24 -13.70
N ARG A 120 -6.23 11.91 -13.24
CA ARG A 120 -6.15 13.27 -12.67
C ARG A 120 -6.30 13.19 -11.17
N ASP A 121 -5.30 13.65 -10.42
CA ASP A 121 -5.38 13.78 -8.97
C ASP A 121 -6.40 14.86 -8.59
N LEU A 122 -7.41 14.51 -7.80
CA LEU A 122 -8.47 15.44 -7.42
C LEU A 122 -8.04 16.43 -6.32
N VAL A 123 -6.90 16.22 -5.68
CA VAL A 123 -6.37 17.11 -4.64
C VAL A 123 -5.44 18.14 -5.24
N ASP A 124 -4.47 17.69 -6.03
CA ASP A 124 -3.39 18.54 -6.56
C ASP A 124 -3.63 18.97 -8.03
N ASP A 125 -4.67 18.43 -8.69
CA ASP A 125 -4.99 18.63 -10.12
C ASP A 125 -3.87 18.20 -11.11
N ASP A 126 -2.90 17.43 -10.61
CA ASP A 126 -1.84 16.82 -11.39
C ASP A 126 -2.36 15.67 -12.25
N THR A 127 -1.78 15.50 -13.45
CA THR A 127 -2.05 14.35 -14.32
C THR A 127 -0.92 13.31 -14.20
N LEU A 128 -1.31 12.04 -14.06
CA LEU A 128 -0.42 10.91 -13.81
C LEU A 128 -0.70 9.78 -14.81
N GLN A 129 0.36 9.07 -15.20
CA GLN A 129 0.25 7.87 -16.01
C GLN A 129 0.28 6.64 -15.10
N LEU A 130 -0.84 5.92 -15.06
CA LEU A 130 -0.92 4.61 -14.42
C LEU A 130 -0.66 3.52 -15.46
N CYS A 131 0.35 2.68 -15.21
CA CYS A 131 0.66 1.52 -16.03
C CYS A 131 0.22 0.25 -15.30
N ASP A 132 -0.81 -0.41 -15.79
CA ASP A 132 -1.23 -1.72 -15.29
C ASP A 132 -2.13 -2.41 -16.31
N SER A 133 -1.70 -3.55 -16.85
CA SER A 133 -2.44 -4.32 -17.84
C SER A 133 -3.72 -4.97 -17.27
N ASP A 134 -3.72 -5.30 -15.97
CA ASP A 134 -4.80 -6.06 -15.33
C ASP A 134 -5.76 -5.15 -14.56
N ALA A 135 -5.26 -4.19 -13.77
CA ALA A 135 -6.12 -3.24 -13.06
C ALA A 135 -6.92 -2.37 -14.03
N ARG A 136 -6.36 -2.05 -15.22
CA ARG A 136 -7.04 -1.27 -16.26
C ARG A 136 -8.45 -1.78 -16.58
N ARG A 137 -8.69 -3.10 -16.54
CA ARG A 137 -10.01 -3.68 -16.87
C ARG A 137 -11.13 -3.18 -15.96
N PHE A 138 -10.76 -2.66 -14.79
CA PHE A 138 -11.68 -2.12 -13.79
C PHE A 138 -11.68 -0.59 -13.77
N LEU A 139 -10.71 0.06 -14.42
CA LEU A 139 -10.62 1.51 -14.50
C LEU A 139 -11.45 2.01 -15.68
N PHE A 140 -12.66 2.50 -15.43
CA PHE A 140 -13.52 3.04 -16.46
C PHE A 140 -13.38 4.55 -16.57
N GLN A 141 -13.29 5.07 -17.80
CA GLN A 141 -13.24 6.51 -18.03
C GLN A 141 -14.42 7.23 -17.37
N GLY A 142 -14.14 8.36 -16.71
CA GLY A 142 -15.11 9.17 -15.97
C GLY A 142 -15.37 8.70 -14.54
N PHE A 143 -14.93 7.51 -14.15
CA PHE A 143 -15.02 7.02 -12.78
C PHE A 143 -13.87 7.56 -11.93
N TYR A 144 -14.04 7.46 -10.62
CA TYR A 144 -13.00 7.82 -9.66
C TYR A 144 -12.39 6.57 -9.03
N VAL A 145 -11.15 6.71 -8.58
CA VAL A 145 -10.34 5.64 -8.03
C VAL A 145 -9.65 6.17 -6.80
N VAL A 146 -9.78 5.47 -5.67
CA VAL A 146 -8.93 5.70 -4.50
C VAL A 146 -7.85 4.63 -4.52
N ALA A 147 -6.61 5.05 -4.68
CA ALA A 147 -5.51 4.10 -4.84
C ALA A 147 -4.22 4.54 -4.16
N ARG A 148 -3.41 3.55 -3.80
CA ARG A 148 -1.98 3.74 -3.56
C ARG A 148 -1.20 3.40 -4.81
N LEU A 149 -0.38 4.35 -5.24
CA LEU A 149 0.42 4.27 -6.44
C LEU A 149 1.90 4.20 -6.04
N LEU A 150 2.61 3.17 -6.50
CA LEU A 150 4.05 3.04 -6.32
C LEU A 150 4.77 3.56 -7.56
N PRO A 151 5.87 4.32 -7.40
CA PRO A 151 6.73 4.64 -8.51
C PRO A 151 7.47 3.39 -8.98
N PHE A 152 7.50 3.17 -10.30
CA PHE A 152 8.23 2.09 -10.93
C PHE A 152 8.67 2.53 -12.33
N GLU A 153 9.97 2.52 -12.60
CA GLU A 153 10.57 2.85 -13.90
C GLU A 153 10.03 4.16 -14.54
N GLY A 154 9.90 5.21 -13.72
CA GLY A 154 9.42 6.53 -14.18
C GLY A 154 7.91 6.63 -14.39
N ARG A 155 7.14 5.62 -13.97
CA ARG A 155 5.68 5.53 -14.06
C ARG A 155 5.08 5.21 -12.69
N TYR A 156 3.76 5.15 -12.61
CA TYR A 156 3.03 4.68 -11.44
C TYR A 156 2.30 3.37 -11.70
N VAL A 157 2.30 2.50 -10.70
CA VAL A 157 1.56 1.23 -10.68
C VAL A 157 0.66 1.21 -9.44
N PRO A 158 -0.55 0.64 -9.49
CA PRO A 158 -1.38 0.52 -8.31
C PRO A 158 -0.86 -0.63 -7.42
N THR A 159 -1.02 -0.50 -6.11
CA THR A 159 -0.96 -1.65 -5.20
C THR A 159 -2.30 -2.40 -5.23
N GLY A 160 -2.45 -3.41 -4.36
CA GLY A 160 -3.75 -4.04 -4.13
C GLY A 160 -4.80 -3.07 -3.58
N ALA A 161 -4.41 -1.97 -2.92
CA ALA A 161 -5.35 -0.95 -2.46
C ALA A 161 -5.77 -0.04 -3.62
N CYS A 162 -6.64 -0.55 -4.48
CA CYS A 162 -7.21 0.16 -5.63
C CYS A 162 -8.73 -0.02 -5.64
N ALA A 163 -9.47 1.04 -5.31
CA ALA A 163 -10.92 1.03 -5.22
C ALA A 163 -11.54 1.96 -6.24
N VAL A 164 -12.32 1.39 -7.17
CA VAL A 164 -13.14 2.17 -8.09
C VAL A 164 -14.42 2.57 -7.36
N ILE A 165 -14.72 3.87 -7.33
CA ILE A 165 -15.89 4.41 -6.64
C ILE A 165 -16.87 5.01 -7.64
N ASN A 166 -18.13 4.60 -7.54
CA ASN A 166 -19.21 5.03 -8.41
C ASN A 166 -19.98 6.20 -7.77
N VAL A 167 -19.40 7.38 -7.87
CA VAL A 167 -19.98 8.63 -7.37
C VAL A 167 -20.06 9.65 -8.51
N LYS A 168 -20.90 10.68 -8.35
CA LYS A 168 -21.19 11.62 -9.44
C LYS A 168 -20.31 12.85 -9.45
N THR A 169 -19.68 13.20 -8.34
CA THR A 169 -18.94 14.46 -8.19
C THR A 169 -17.59 14.27 -7.51
N ASP A 170 -16.64 15.15 -7.84
CA ASP A 170 -15.32 15.23 -7.21
C ASP A 170 -15.42 15.33 -5.67
N GLN A 171 -16.39 16.10 -5.17
CA GLN A 171 -16.59 16.27 -3.73
C GLN A 171 -17.00 14.96 -3.04
N GLN A 172 -17.86 14.16 -3.67
CA GLN A 172 -18.24 12.83 -3.15
C GLN A 172 -17.06 11.87 -3.19
N ALA A 173 -16.26 11.93 -4.27
CA ALA A 173 -15.08 11.09 -4.43
C ALA A 173 -14.04 11.40 -3.33
N LEU A 174 -13.75 12.68 -3.10
CA LEU A 174 -12.86 13.15 -2.04
C LEU A 174 -13.39 12.80 -0.65
N ALA A 175 -14.70 12.87 -0.41
CA ALA A 175 -15.29 12.45 0.85
C ALA A 175 -15.06 10.96 1.11
N MET A 176 -15.23 10.11 0.09
CA MET A 176 -14.96 8.67 0.19
C MET A 176 -13.46 8.39 0.43
N ALA A 177 -12.59 9.09 -0.29
CA ALA A 177 -11.14 8.96 -0.11
C ALA A 177 -10.68 9.30 1.31
N ARG A 178 -11.32 10.28 1.97
CA ARG A 178 -11.04 10.61 3.38
C ARG A 178 -11.41 9.51 4.35
N LEU A 179 -12.48 8.75 4.09
CA LEU A 179 -12.85 7.59 4.92
C LEU A 179 -11.81 6.47 4.81
N LEU A 180 -11.21 6.33 3.63
CA LEU A 180 -10.15 5.35 3.37
C LEU A 180 -8.77 5.83 3.82
N ARG A 181 -8.56 7.15 3.93
CA ARG A 181 -7.31 7.74 4.42
C ARG A 181 -7.29 7.81 5.93
N GLN A 182 -6.76 6.77 6.56
CA GLN A 182 -6.52 6.77 8.00
C GLN A 182 -5.17 7.43 8.33
N PRO A 183 -5.05 8.20 9.43
CA PRO A 183 -3.76 8.70 9.91
C PRO A 183 -2.73 7.57 10.10
N PRO A 184 -1.41 7.81 10.08
CA PRO A 184 -0.43 6.77 10.42
C PRO A 184 -0.68 6.12 11.78
N LEU A 185 -0.50 4.80 11.88
CA LEU A 185 -0.57 4.07 13.15
C LEU A 185 0.83 4.05 13.79
N ILE A 186 0.97 4.56 15.01
CA ILE A 186 2.24 4.57 15.73
C ILE A 186 2.16 3.60 16.91
N ILE A 187 3.08 2.64 16.95
CA ILE A 187 3.22 1.62 17.97
C ILE A 187 4.57 1.75 18.64
N ASP A 188 4.56 2.13 19.92
CA ASP A 188 5.74 2.10 20.77
C ASP A 188 5.68 0.87 21.69
N SER A 189 6.59 -0.09 21.52
CA SER A 189 6.65 -1.32 22.34
C SER A 189 6.88 -1.07 23.84
N ARG A 190 7.24 0.16 24.24
CA ARG A 190 7.33 0.57 25.65
C ARG A 190 5.95 0.76 26.32
N SER A 191 4.88 0.85 25.54
CA SER A 191 3.51 1.11 26.01
C SER A 191 2.73 -0.16 26.35
N ASP A 192 3.18 -1.33 25.86
CA ASP A 192 2.49 -2.61 26.04
C ASP A 192 2.81 -3.27 27.40
N ASN A 193 3.63 -2.64 28.25
CA ASN A 193 4.00 -3.14 29.59
C ASN A 193 3.25 -2.48 30.77
N SER A 194 2.31 -1.58 30.50
CA SER A 194 1.50 -0.91 31.54
C SER A 194 0.04 -1.36 31.47
N GLY A 195 -0.20 -2.67 31.64
CA GLY A 195 -1.56 -3.23 31.55
C GLY A 195 -1.70 -4.66 32.04
N SER A 196 -0.97 -5.07 33.09
CA SER A 196 -1.34 -6.25 33.89
C SER A 196 -0.84 -6.07 35.31
N SER A 197 -1.61 -5.30 36.08
CA SER A 197 -1.59 -5.26 37.54
C SER A 197 -2.86 -4.51 37.96
N LEU A 198 -3.93 -5.28 38.22
CA LEU A 198 -4.86 -5.17 39.35
C LEU A 198 -6.03 -6.14 39.12
#